data_AF-A0A977XCK8-F1
#
_entry.id   AF-A0A977XCK8-F1
#
_cell.length_a   1.000
_cell.length_b   1.000
_cell.length_c   1.000
_cell.angle_alpha   90.00
_cell.angle_beta   90.00
_cell.angle_gamma   90.00
#
_symmetry.space_group_name_H-M   'P 1'
#
loop_
_entity.id
_entity.type
_entity.pdbx_description
1 polymer ?
#
loop_
_entity_poly.entity_id
_entity_poly.type
_entity_poly.pdbx_seq_one_letter_code
_entity_poly.pdbx_strand_id
1 'polypeptide(L)'
;MNSKKKTMTMPQSYLMTILWMLMFITILTLIFQNNLSMIEMVLYLIIETFCSCMIMTNFSSNSFYSFIVFLMIIGGLIILFMMFLSLISNQYVNFNLKNIFKTTMYTLILFYLLKFLSSLNFFNNFYFNKLNWLIYNSFMSLINLHYTFNMININQIYNYPINMIFIMLIFFLLLMLILITKICLKNKKPLRSTKIS
;
A
#
# COMPACT_ATOMS: atom_id res chain seq x y z
N MET A 1 -25.28 -4.56 28.83
CA MET A 1 -23.94 -4.85 28.26
C MET A 1 -23.85 -4.87 26.73
N ASN A 2 -24.92 -4.57 25.97
CA ASN A 2 -24.93 -4.59 24.49
C ASN A 2 -24.92 -3.22 23.78
N SER A 3 -24.81 -2.10 24.51
CA SER A 3 -24.84 -0.75 23.89
C SER A 3 -23.46 -0.15 23.57
N LYS A 4 -22.37 -0.65 24.16
CA LYS A 4 -21.00 -0.09 23.92
C LYS A 4 -20.23 -0.70 22.74
N LYS A 5 -20.68 -1.83 22.17
CA LYS A 5 -20.04 -2.43 20.97
C LYS A 5 -20.51 -1.82 19.64
N LYS A 6 -21.67 -1.16 19.60
CA LYS A 6 -22.21 -0.53 18.38
C LYS A 6 -21.59 0.84 18.05
N THR A 7 -20.98 1.52 19.01
CA THR A 7 -20.47 2.89 18.83
C THR A 7 -19.02 2.95 18.33
N MET A 8 -18.24 1.87 18.46
CA MET A 8 -16.84 1.82 17.96
C MET A 8 -16.71 1.30 16.53
N THR A 9 -17.70 0.56 16.01
CA THR A 9 -17.65 0.02 14.63
C THR A 9 -17.97 1.08 13.56
N MET A 10 -18.83 2.06 13.90
CA MET A 10 -19.20 3.15 12.99
C MET A 10 -18.00 4.07 12.65
N PRO A 11 -17.25 4.66 13.61
CA PRO A 11 -16.14 5.57 13.27
C PRO A 11 -15.03 4.87 12.49
N GLN A 12 -14.76 3.60 12.76
CA GLN A 12 -13.72 2.85 12.05
C GLN A 12 -14.15 2.53 10.61
N SER A 13 -15.43 2.25 10.36
CA SER A 13 -15.95 2.09 9.00
C SER A 13 -15.85 3.38 8.17
N TYR A 14 -16.16 4.54 8.77
CA TYR A 14 -16.00 5.83 8.09
C TYR A 14 -14.54 6.15 7.79
N LEU A 15 -13.64 5.90 8.75
CA LEU A 15 -12.20 6.08 8.55
C LEU A 15 -11.69 5.21 7.39
N MET A 16 -12.15 3.96 7.29
CA MET A 16 -11.80 3.08 6.17
C MET A 16 -12.34 3.58 4.84
N THR A 17 -13.58 4.08 4.79
CA THR A 17 -14.11 4.70 3.57
C THR A 17 -13.31 5.94 3.15
N ILE A 18 -12.86 6.75 4.11
CA ILE A 18 -12.02 7.93 3.85
C ILE A 18 -10.64 7.51 3.33
N LEU A 19 -10.02 6.48 3.91
CA LEU A 19 -8.73 5.97 3.43
C LEU A 19 -8.83 5.40 2.00
N TRP A 20 -9.88 4.63 1.72
CA TRP A 20 -10.11 4.12 0.36
C TRP A 20 -10.37 5.26 -0.62
N MET A 21 -11.10 6.30 -0.20
CA MET A 21 -11.28 7.51 -0.99
C MET A 21 -9.96 8.17 -1.35
N LEU A 22 -9.05 8.32 -0.38
CA LEU A 22 -7.74 8.90 -0.61
C LEU A 22 -6.93 8.08 -1.64
N MET A 23 -6.92 6.75 -1.52
CA MET A 23 -6.25 5.86 -2.48
C MET A 23 -6.82 5.96 -3.89
N PHE A 24 -8.14 6.09 -4.04
CA PHE A 24 -8.73 6.24 -5.37
C PHE A 24 -8.39 7.59 -6.00
N ILE A 25 -8.38 8.65 -5.20
CA ILE A 25 -8.07 10.01 -5.69
C ILE A 25 -6.66 10.08 -6.25
N THR A 26 -5.67 9.60 -5.51
CA THR A 26 -4.26 9.57 -5.93
C THR A 26 -4.04 8.74 -7.20
N ILE A 27 -4.64 7.55 -7.30
CA ILE A 27 -4.55 6.72 -8.52
C ILE A 27 -5.10 7.47 -9.74
N LEU A 28 -6.22 8.18 -9.58
CA LEU A 28 -6.79 8.97 -10.67
C LEU A 28 -5.92 10.17 -11.02
N THR A 29 -5.30 10.82 -10.04
CA THR A 29 -4.34 11.90 -10.33
C THR A 29 -3.16 11.38 -11.15
N LEU A 30 -2.64 10.18 -10.86
CA LEU A 30 -1.57 9.54 -11.64
C LEU A 30 -2.01 9.23 -13.08
N ILE A 31 -3.25 8.77 -13.28
CA ILE A 31 -3.76 8.42 -14.61
C ILE A 31 -4.01 9.67 -15.47
N PHE A 32 -4.52 10.76 -14.87
CA PHE A 32 -4.93 11.95 -15.63
C PHE A 32 -3.84 13.02 -15.75
N GLN A 33 -2.83 13.01 -14.89
CA GLN A 33 -1.71 13.95 -14.99
C GLN A 33 -0.57 13.33 -15.81
N ASN A 34 -0.55 13.64 -17.11
CA ASN A 34 0.44 13.08 -18.03
C ASN A 34 1.88 13.59 -17.83
N ASN A 35 2.06 14.70 -17.09
CA ASN A 35 3.36 15.38 -16.93
C ASN A 35 3.72 15.58 -15.46
N LEU A 36 3.64 14.52 -14.66
CA LEU A 36 4.11 14.56 -13.29
C LEU A 36 5.64 14.67 -13.24
N SER A 37 6.14 15.61 -12.45
CA SER A 37 7.55 15.65 -12.11
C SER A 37 7.93 14.40 -11.30
N MET A 38 9.19 13.98 -11.39
CA MET A 38 9.69 12.82 -10.63
C MET A 38 9.47 13.00 -9.12
N ILE A 39 9.61 14.22 -8.60
CA ILE A 39 9.36 14.54 -7.18
C ILE A 39 7.89 14.31 -6.83
N GLU A 40 6.96 14.79 -7.66
CA GLU A 40 5.53 14.58 -7.44
C GLU A 40 5.18 13.08 -7.46
N MET A 41 5.75 12.31 -8.38
CA MET A 41 5.53 10.85 -8.41
C MET A 41 5.98 10.18 -7.10
N VAL A 42 7.14 10.56 -6.55
CA VAL A 42 7.60 10.03 -5.25
C VAL A 42 6.68 10.45 -4.11
N LEU A 43 6.18 11.70 -4.11
CA LEU A 43 5.24 12.18 -3.10
C LEU A 43 3.92 11.40 -3.14
N TYR A 44 3.35 11.15 -4.33
CA TYR A 44 2.14 10.33 -4.46
C TYR A 44 2.37 8.90 -3.96
N LEU A 45 3.51 8.28 -4.27
CA LEU A 45 3.89 6.96 -3.77
C LEU A 45 3.98 6.90 -2.23
N ILE A 46 4.52 7.95 -1.58
CA ILE A 46 4.61 8.00 -0.11
C ILE A 46 3.20 8.10 0.52
N ILE A 47 2.31 8.90 -0.06
CA ILE A 47 0.94 9.06 0.45
C ILE A 47 0.15 7.75 0.33
N GLU A 48 0.26 7.07 -0.82
CA GLU A 48 -0.40 5.78 -1.06
C GLU A 48 0.08 4.70 -0.11
N THR A 49 1.39 4.63 0.10
CA THR A 49 1.96 3.59 0.97
C THR A 49 1.59 3.82 2.43
N PHE A 50 1.52 5.07 2.88
CA PHE A 50 1.00 5.40 4.20
C PHE A 50 -0.47 5.00 4.37
N CYS A 51 -1.33 5.34 3.41
CA CYS A 51 -2.75 4.99 3.44
C CYS A 51 -2.96 3.46 3.41
N SER A 52 -2.18 2.73 2.61
CA SER A 52 -2.20 1.26 2.56
C SER A 52 -1.84 0.62 3.90
N CYS A 53 -0.85 1.17 4.62
CA CYS A 53 -0.45 0.65 5.93
C CYS A 53 -1.57 0.85 6.97
N MET A 54 -2.25 2.00 6.96
CA MET A 54 -3.39 2.24 7.85
C MET A 54 -4.59 1.34 7.55
N ILE A 55 -4.81 0.97 6.29
CA ILE A 55 -5.84 -0.01 5.91
C ILE A 55 -5.45 -1.38 6.47
N MET A 56 -4.20 -1.82 6.30
CA MET A 56 -3.72 -3.12 6.79
C MET A 56 -3.76 -3.25 8.31
N THR A 57 -3.44 -2.18 9.06
CA THR A 57 -3.52 -2.20 10.54
C THR A 57 -4.92 -2.50 11.05
N ASN A 58 -5.96 -2.12 10.30
CA ASN A 58 -7.35 -2.34 10.70
C ASN A 58 -7.87 -3.74 10.36
N PHE A 59 -7.21 -4.47 9.45
CA PHE A 59 -7.61 -5.84 9.05
C PHE A 59 -6.99 -6.94 9.93
N SER A 60 -5.80 -6.73 10.50
CA SER A 60 -5.10 -7.73 11.31
C SER A 60 -5.23 -7.46 12.81
N SER A 61 -5.49 -8.51 13.59
CA SER A 61 -5.51 -8.43 15.07
C SER A 61 -4.16 -8.02 15.69
N ASN A 62 -3.04 -8.29 14.99
CA ASN A 62 -1.69 -7.96 15.42
C ASN A 62 -1.06 -6.89 14.52
N SER A 63 -0.76 -5.71 15.08
CA SER A 63 -0.16 -4.57 14.39
C SER A 63 1.30 -4.76 13.96
N PHE A 64 1.97 -5.82 14.42
CA PHE A 64 3.38 -6.10 14.09
C PHE A 64 3.61 -6.37 12.60
N TYR A 65 2.70 -7.07 11.93
CA TYR A 65 2.84 -7.35 10.49
C TYR A 65 2.71 -6.08 9.63
N SER A 66 1.72 -5.23 9.94
CA SER A 66 1.57 -3.93 9.27
C SER A 66 2.79 -3.02 9.50
N PHE A 67 3.43 -3.10 10.66
CA PHE A 67 4.64 -2.34 10.96
C PHE A 67 5.87 -2.82 10.16
N ILE A 68 6.05 -4.14 10.01
CA ILE A 68 7.14 -4.70 9.18
C ILE A 68 6.97 -4.28 7.71
N VAL A 69 5.73 -4.32 7.19
CA VAL A 69 5.44 -3.88 5.81
C VAL A 69 5.70 -2.38 5.62
N PHE A 70 5.31 -1.55 6.59
CA PHE A 70 5.57 -0.11 6.56
C PHE A 70 7.07 0.22 6.50
N LEU A 71 7.88 -0.42 7.35
CA LEU A 71 9.34 -0.21 7.38
C LEU A 71 10.00 -0.63 6.07
N MET A 72 9.61 -1.78 5.51
CA MET A 72 10.16 -2.30 4.26
C MET A 72 9.91 -1.33 3.09
N ILE A 73 8.69 -0.80 3.02
CA ILE A 73 8.29 0.12 1.95
C ILE A 73 9.00 1.47 2.08
N ILE A 74 9.08 2.05 3.29
CA ILE A 74 9.82 3.31 3.51
C ILE A 74 11.30 3.15 3.18
N GLY A 75 11.94 2.05 3.61
CA GLY A 75 13.34 1.79 3.31
C GLY A 75 13.63 1.76 1.81
N GLY A 76 12.77 1.08 1.03
CA GLY A 76 12.88 1.04 -0.44
C GLY A 76 12.64 2.42 -1.08
N LEU A 77 11.66 3.18 -0.58
CA LEU A 77 11.32 4.51 -1.10
C LEU A 77 12.43 5.54 -0.83
N ILE A 78 13.14 5.46 0.30
CA ILE A 78 14.26 6.37 0.61
C ILE A 78 15.42 6.17 -0.38
N ILE A 79 15.76 4.92 -0.71
CA ILE A 79 16.82 4.62 -1.68
C ILE A 79 16.42 5.16 -3.07
N LEU A 80 15.17 4.94 -3.46
CA LEU A 80 14.60 5.45 -4.71
C LEU A 80 14.63 6.98 -4.75
N PHE A 81 14.27 7.65 -3.66
CA PHE A 81 14.34 9.11 -3.52
C PHE A 81 15.77 9.64 -3.68
N MET A 82 16.76 9.02 -3.02
CA MET A 82 18.16 9.42 -3.15
C MET A 82 18.68 9.27 -4.59
N MET A 83 18.32 8.18 -5.27
CA MET A 83 18.69 7.97 -6.66
C MET A 83 18.11 9.08 -7.56
N PHE A 84 16.84 9.43 -7.38
CA PHE A 84 16.20 10.45 -8.21
C PHE A 84 16.63 11.89 -7.89
N LEU A 85 16.92 12.23 -6.63
CA LEU A 85 17.53 13.53 -6.26
C LEU A 85 18.81 13.80 -7.06
N SER A 86 19.63 12.78 -7.29
CA SER A 86 20.88 12.92 -8.05
C SER A 86 20.69 13.09 -9.56
N LEU A 87 19.51 12.73 -10.10
CA LEU A 87 19.18 12.74 -11.52
C LEU A 87 18.39 13.99 -11.94
N ILE A 88 17.88 14.77 -11.00
CA ILE A 88 17.07 15.95 -11.28
C ILE A 88 17.98 17.05 -11.83
N SER A 89 17.99 17.19 -13.14
CA SER A 89 18.07 18.52 -13.76
C SER A 89 16.89 19.33 -13.22
N ASN A 90 17.13 20.51 -12.64
CA ASN A 90 16.15 21.48 -12.11
C ASN A 90 15.05 21.85 -13.12
N GLN A 91 14.19 20.92 -13.52
CA GLN A 91 13.02 21.20 -14.33
C GLN A 91 11.93 21.70 -13.39
N TYR A 92 11.63 22.99 -13.53
CA TYR A 92 10.56 23.64 -12.79
C TYR A 92 9.27 22.85 -12.95
N VAL A 93 8.58 22.64 -11.83
CA VAL A 93 7.25 22.03 -11.81
C VAL A 93 6.30 22.98 -12.54
N ASN A 94 5.91 22.62 -13.77
CA ASN A 94 4.93 23.39 -14.53
C ASN A 94 3.53 23.12 -13.98
N PHE A 95 3.15 23.90 -12.97
CA PHE A 95 1.81 23.90 -12.40
C PHE A 95 0.78 24.46 -13.38
N ASN A 96 0.11 23.56 -14.11
CA ASN A 96 -0.97 23.93 -15.01
C ASN A 96 -2.32 23.97 -14.25
N LEU A 97 -2.89 25.16 -14.07
CA LEU A 97 -4.23 25.34 -13.46
C LEU A 97 -5.32 24.47 -14.12
N LYS A 98 -5.23 24.25 -15.44
CA LYS A 98 -6.14 23.37 -16.18
C LYS A 98 -6.13 21.92 -15.68
N ASN A 99 -4.98 21.42 -15.23
CA ASN A 99 -4.86 20.06 -14.69
C ASN A 99 -5.51 19.99 -13.30
N ILE A 100 -5.36 21.03 -12.49
CA ILE A 100 -6.00 21.12 -11.17
C ILE A 100 -7.53 21.10 -11.33
N PHE A 101 -8.09 21.94 -12.21
CA PHE A 101 -9.53 21.94 -12.47
C PHE A 101 -10.07 20.60 -12.99
N LYS A 102 -9.31 19.90 -13.83
CA LYS A 102 -9.69 18.54 -14.26
C LYS A 102 -9.71 17.59 -13.07
N THR A 103 -8.64 17.57 -12.27
CA THR A 103 -8.58 16.67 -11.11
C THR A 103 -9.69 16.95 -10.10
N THR A 104 -10.00 18.22 -9.80
CA THR A 104 -11.07 18.56 -8.86
C THR A 104 -12.46 18.17 -9.37
N MET A 105 -12.72 18.27 -10.67
CA MET A 105 -13.98 17.79 -11.24
C MET A 105 -14.14 16.26 -11.10
N TYR A 106 -13.09 15.50 -11.36
CA TYR A 106 -13.13 14.04 -11.20
C TYR A 106 -13.32 13.63 -9.74
N THR A 107 -12.65 14.28 -8.78
CA THR A 107 -12.79 13.95 -7.36
C THR A 107 -14.20 14.26 -6.85
N LEU A 108 -14.83 15.35 -7.31
CA LEU A 108 -16.22 15.67 -6.98
C LEU A 108 -17.17 14.60 -7.50
N ILE A 109 -17.02 14.19 -8.77
CA ILE A 109 -17.85 13.14 -9.37
C ILE A 109 -17.78 11.86 -8.51
N LEU A 110 -16.58 11.41 -8.15
CA LEU A 110 -16.40 10.21 -7.33
C LEU A 110 -17.00 10.33 -5.94
N PHE A 111 -16.87 11.49 -5.31
CA PHE A 111 -17.50 11.73 -4.02
C PHE A 111 -19.02 11.55 -4.11
N TYR A 112 -19.65 12.06 -5.18
CA TYR A 112 -21.07 11.85 -5.41
C TYR A 112 -21.41 10.39 -5.71
N LEU A 113 -20.63 9.68 -6.52
CA LEU A 113 -20.86 8.24 -6.77
C LEU A 113 -20.76 7.41 -5.49
N LEU A 114 -19.80 7.71 -4.62
CA LEU A 114 -19.62 6.92 -3.39
C LEU A 114 -20.66 7.26 -2.33
N LYS A 115 -21.10 8.52 -2.27
CA LYS A 115 -22.29 8.88 -1.47
C LYS A 115 -23.55 8.19 -2.00
N PHE A 116 -23.70 8.06 -3.30
CA PHE A 116 -24.81 7.33 -3.90
C PHE A 116 -24.74 5.82 -3.58
N LEU A 117 -23.57 5.19 -3.73
CA LEU A 117 -23.35 3.78 -3.39
C LEU A 117 -23.59 3.47 -1.91
N SER A 118 -23.17 4.37 -1.01
CA SER A 118 -23.46 4.25 0.42
C SER A 118 -24.95 4.42 0.74
N SER A 119 -25.66 5.33 0.08
CA SER A 119 -27.11 5.48 0.24
C SER A 119 -27.92 4.28 -0.24
N LEU A 120 -27.42 3.56 -1.25
CA LEU A 120 -28.03 2.34 -1.77
C LEU A 120 -27.92 1.14 -0.81
N ASN A 121 -27.35 1.32 0.39
CA ASN A 121 -27.09 0.22 1.33
C ASN A 121 -26.30 -0.95 0.69
N PHE A 122 -25.59 -0.68 -0.41
CA PHE A 122 -24.88 -1.69 -1.17
C PHE A 122 -23.84 -2.37 -0.27
N PHE A 123 -23.12 -1.58 0.52
CA PHE A 123 -22.17 -2.08 1.52
C PHE A 123 -22.81 -2.88 2.66
N ASN A 124 -24.05 -2.57 3.06
CA ASN A 124 -24.75 -3.37 4.08
C ASN A 124 -25.09 -4.78 3.56
N ASN A 125 -25.42 -4.93 2.26
CA ASN A 125 -25.63 -6.25 1.67
C ASN A 125 -24.32 -7.03 1.43
N PHE A 126 -23.21 -6.35 1.14
CA PHE A 126 -21.90 -7.02 1.04
C PHE A 126 -21.33 -7.43 2.41
N TYR A 127 -21.59 -6.65 3.47
CA TYR A 127 -21.13 -6.98 4.84
C TYR A 127 -22.06 -7.93 5.61
N PHE A 128 -23.29 -8.16 5.16
CA PHE A 128 -24.24 -9.04 5.86
C PHE A 128 -24.99 -9.98 4.92
N ASN A 129 -24.25 -10.79 4.16
CA ASN A 129 -24.78 -12.13 3.92
C ASN A 129 -24.65 -12.88 5.25
N LYS A 130 -25.76 -13.02 5.97
CA LYS A 130 -25.85 -13.61 7.32
C LYS A 130 -25.20 -15.02 7.39
N LEU A 131 -25.12 -15.71 6.25
CA LEU A 131 -24.37 -16.94 6.05
C LEU A 131 -22.84 -16.76 6.14
N ASN A 132 -22.26 -15.74 5.50
CA ASN A 132 -20.81 -15.48 5.57
C ASN A 132 -20.35 -15.03 6.96
N TRP A 133 -21.18 -14.31 7.71
CA TRP A 133 -20.84 -13.91 9.08
C TRP A 133 -20.88 -15.10 10.05
N LEU A 134 -21.81 -16.04 9.87
CA LEU A 134 -21.85 -17.30 10.61
C LEU A 134 -20.68 -18.21 10.24
N ILE A 135 -20.32 -18.31 8.95
CA ILE A 135 -19.16 -19.08 8.49
C ILE A 135 -17.87 -18.46 9.04
N TYR A 136 -17.71 -17.14 8.97
CA TYR A 136 -16.56 -16.42 9.53
C TYR A 136 -16.45 -16.58 11.05
N ASN A 137 -17.56 -16.47 11.79
CA ASN A 137 -17.55 -16.68 13.24
C ASN A 137 -17.35 -18.15 13.63
N SER A 138 -17.86 -19.10 12.84
CA SER A 138 -17.63 -20.53 13.09
C SER A 138 -16.17 -20.91 12.84
N PHE A 139 -15.57 -20.43 11.74
CA PHE A 139 -14.13 -20.53 11.49
C PHE A 139 -13.32 -19.84 12.59
N MET A 140 -13.66 -18.61 12.96
CA MET A 140 -12.97 -17.89 14.04
C MET A 140 -13.19 -18.53 15.42
N SER A 141 -14.28 -19.25 15.66
CA SER A 141 -14.50 -20.00 16.90
C SER A 141 -13.69 -21.29 16.96
N LEU A 142 -13.56 -22.00 15.84
CA LEU A 142 -12.67 -23.15 15.67
C LEU A 142 -11.21 -22.75 15.84
N ILE A 143 -10.84 -21.57 15.33
CA ILE A 143 -9.49 -21.06 15.52
C ILE A 143 -9.34 -20.39 16.91
N ASN A 144 -10.41 -19.85 17.54
CA ASN A 144 -10.36 -19.31 18.92
C ASN A 144 -10.15 -20.37 20.00
N LEU A 145 -10.52 -21.62 19.74
CA LEU A 145 -10.12 -22.74 20.60
C LEU A 145 -8.61 -23.08 20.46
N HIS A 146 -7.96 -22.54 19.42
CA HIS A 146 -6.50 -22.57 19.22
C HIS A 146 -5.81 -21.20 19.39
N TYR A 147 -6.52 -20.08 19.62
CA TYR A 147 -5.97 -18.72 19.68
C TYR A 147 -5.47 -18.31 21.09
N THR A 148 -4.80 -19.20 21.80
CA THR A 148 -3.69 -18.79 22.68
C THR A 148 -2.37 -18.71 21.91
N PHE A 149 -2.45 -18.48 20.60
CA PHE A 149 -1.32 -18.47 19.67
C PHE A 149 -1.13 -17.13 18.92
N ASN A 150 -1.55 -16.00 19.47
CA ASN A 150 -1.25 -14.68 18.89
C ASN A 150 0.24 -14.26 18.98
N MET A 151 1.14 -15.14 19.44
CA MET A 151 2.60 -14.97 19.38
C MET A 151 3.34 -16.09 18.62
N ILE A 152 2.65 -17.02 17.92
CA ILE A 152 3.31 -18.13 17.19
C ILE A 152 2.77 -18.23 15.75
N ASN A 153 3.01 -17.20 14.93
CA ASN A 153 2.92 -17.34 13.47
C ASN A 153 4.27 -17.22 12.76
N ILE A 154 5.28 -16.58 13.36
CA ILE A 154 6.63 -16.50 12.77
C ILE A 154 7.31 -17.88 12.82
N ASN A 155 7.19 -18.59 13.94
CA ASN A 155 7.82 -19.90 14.10
C ASN A 155 7.25 -20.96 13.13
N GLN A 156 6.03 -20.76 12.62
CA GLN A 156 5.42 -21.65 11.63
C GLN A 156 6.09 -21.54 10.24
N ILE A 157 6.80 -20.45 9.96
CA ILE A 157 7.52 -20.25 8.69
C ILE A 157 8.67 -21.25 8.55
N TYR A 158 9.28 -21.65 9.67
CA TYR A 158 10.36 -22.64 9.70
C TYR A 158 9.88 -24.09 9.64
N ASN A 159 8.57 -24.31 9.71
CA ASN A 159 8.01 -25.65 9.64
C ASN A 159 7.82 -26.10 8.19
N TYR A 160 7.91 -27.41 7.97
CA TYR A 160 7.57 -28.02 6.69
C TYR A 160 6.06 -27.88 6.44
N PRO A 161 5.59 -27.55 5.21
CA PRO A 161 6.33 -27.39 3.95
C PRO A 161 6.85 -25.97 3.67
N ILE A 162 6.50 -24.99 4.50
CA ILE A 162 6.77 -23.55 4.26
C ILE A 162 8.28 -23.26 4.23
N ASN A 163 9.08 -24.02 4.98
CA ASN A 163 10.54 -23.89 4.96
C ASN A 163 11.15 -24.07 3.54
N MET A 164 10.55 -24.88 2.66
CA MET A 164 11.03 -25.00 1.27
C MET A 164 10.91 -23.68 0.50
N ILE A 165 9.81 -22.96 0.70
CA ILE A 165 9.60 -21.63 0.11
C ILE A 165 10.61 -20.63 0.72
N PHE A 166 10.86 -20.73 2.03
CA PHE A 166 11.83 -19.88 2.72
C PHE A 166 13.26 -20.06 2.18
N ILE A 167 13.70 -21.31 1.99
CA ILE A 167 15.00 -21.62 1.39
C ILE A 167 15.10 -21.06 -0.05
N MET A 168 14.03 -21.20 -0.85
CA MET A 168 13.99 -20.64 -2.20
C MET A 168 14.15 -19.11 -2.20
N LEU A 169 13.53 -18.40 -1.25
CA LEU A 169 13.67 -16.95 -1.12
C LEU A 169 15.11 -16.54 -0.81
N ILE A 170 15.80 -17.25 0.09
CA ILE A 170 17.22 -16.96 0.40
C ILE A 170 18.08 -17.07 -0.86
N PHE A 171 17.92 -18.15 -1.64
CA PHE A 171 18.64 -18.28 -2.90
C PHE A 171 18.29 -17.20 -3.92
N PHE A 172 17.01 -16.79 -3.99
CA PHE A 172 16.60 -15.67 -4.85
C PHE A 172 17.30 -14.37 -4.48
N LEU A 173 17.32 -14.00 -3.19
CA LEU A 173 18.03 -12.80 -2.71
C LEU A 173 19.53 -12.85 -3.01
N LEU A 174 20.17 -14.01 -2.83
CA LEU A 174 21.59 -14.22 -3.16
C LEU A 174 21.85 -13.99 -4.65
N LEU A 175 21.04 -14.60 -5.53
CA LEU A 175 21.16 -14.45 -6.97
C LEU A 175 20.98 -12.98 -7.41
N MET A 176 20.00 -12.29 -6.83
CA MET A 176 19.77 -10.87 -7.10
C MET A 176 20.99 -10.00 -6.73
N LEU A 177 21.63 -10.26 -5.58
CA LEU A 177 22.84 -9.53 -5.19
C LEU A 177 24.00 -9.73 -6.18
N ILE A 178 24.23 -10.97 -6.62
CA ILE A 178 25.27 -11.31 -7.61
C ILE A 178 24.95 -10.65 -8.97
N LEU A 179 23.68 -10.64 -9.38
CA LEU A 179 23.24 -10.04 -10.63
C LEU A 179 23.40 -8.51 -10.59
N ILE A 180 22.99 -7.85 -9.51
CA ILE A 180 23.13 -6.40 -9.33
C ILE A 180 24.60 -5.99 -9.36
N THR A 181 25.47 -6.69 -8.62
CA THR A 181 26.93 -6.38 -8.62
C THR A 181 27.55 -6.55 -10.01
N LYS A 182 27.16 -7.59 -10.77
CA LYS A 182 27.58 -7.74 -12.18
C LYS A 182 27.12 -6.59 -13.07
N ILE A 183 25.87 -6.12 -12.92
CA ILE A 183 25.34 -4.96 -13.67
C ILE A 183 26.14 -3.69 -13.32
N CYS A 184 26.38 -3.43 -12.03
CA CYS A 184 27.14 -2.27 -11.58
C CYS A 184 28.58 -2.26 -12.13
N LEU A 185 29.24 -3.42 -12.19
CA LEU A 185 30.60 -3.53 -12.74
C LEU A 185 30.65 -3.31 -14.26
N LYS A 186 29.61 -3.72 -15.01
CA LYS A 186 29.51 -3.50 -16.46
C LYS A 186 29.31 -2.03 -16.83
N ASN A 187 28.65 -1.24 -15.97
CA ASN A 187 28.27 0.15 -16.23
C ASN A 187 29.34 1.19 -15.83
N LYS A 188 30.61 0.80 -15.63
CA LYS A 188 31.72 1.72 -15.28
C LYS A 188 32.14 2.71 -16.38
N LYS A 189 31.48 2.73 -17.54
CA LYS A 189 31.68 3.81 -18.53
C LYS A 189 31.00 5.08 -18.00
N PRO A 190 31.69 6.22 -17.91
CA PRO A 190 31.08 7.45 -17.43
C PRO A 190 29.89 7.83 -18.32
N LEU A 191 28.73 8.10 -17.74
CA LEU A 191 27.52 8.54 -18.48
C LEU A 191 27.72 9.85 -19.27
N ARG A 192 28.83 10.58 -19.02
CA ARG A 192 29.23 11.73 -19.81
C ARG A 192 30.66 11.54 -20.31
N SER A 193 30.82 11.11 -21.56
CA SER A 193 32.07 11.36 -22.27
C SER A 193 32.11 12.84 -22.62
N THR A 194 32.80 13.65 -21.81
CA THR A 194 33.23 14.97 -22.26
C THR A 194 34.31 14.75 -23.32
N LYS A 195 33.93 14.71 -24.60
CA LYS A 195 34.89 14.98 -25.68
C LYS A 195 35.16 16.48 -25.62
N ILE A 196 36.25 16.86 -24.97
CA ILE A 196 36.91 18.13 -25.21
C ILE A 196 38.09 17.76 -26.11
N SER A 197 37.91 18.03 -27.40
CA SER A 197 38.96 18.06 -28.43
C SER A 197 38.75 19.33 -29.24
#